data_AF-A0A951CGJ5-F1
#
_entry.id   AF-A0A951CGJ5-F1
#
_cell.length_a   1.000
_cell.length_b   1.000
_cell.length_c   1.000
_cell.angle_alpha   90.00
_cell.angle_beta   90.00
_cell.angle_gamma   90.00
#
_symmetry.space_group_name_H-M   'P 1'
#
loop_
_entity.id
_entity.type
_entity.pdbx_description
1 polymer ?
#
loop_
_entity_poly.entity_id
_entity_poly.type
_entity_poly.pdbx_seq_one_letter_code
_entity_poly.pdbx_strand_id
1 'polypeptide(L)'
;MSEQRYLKALQVGGASLTVQEQQSIASRYSEYEQLTARAVDVFGSELEAARWLSTQSQDFAGRTPLQDLIQQGPDYALGVLGRIEHGVFF
;
A
#
# COMPACT_ATOMS: atom_id res chain seq x y z
N MET A 1 -11.98 -41.88 21.07
CA MET A 1 -12.07 -40.44 21.39
C MET A 1 -10.74 -39.81 21.02
N SER A 2 -10.67 -39.16 19.85
CA SER A 2 -9.61 -38.22 19.44
C SER A 2 -10.17 -37.42 18.26
N GLU A 3 -10.95 -36.39 18.59
CA GLU A 3 -11.54 -35.44 17.65
C GLU A 3 -10.44 -34.52 17.12
N GLN A 4 -9.75 -34.96 16.07
CA GLN A 4 -8.89 -34.06 15.29
C GLN A 4 -9.78 -33.17 14.44
N ARG A 5 -9.99 -31.96 14.96
CA ARG A 5 -10.55 -30.79 14.29
C ARG A 5 -9.80 -30.53 12.97
N TYR A 6 -10.26 -31.17 11.90
CA TYR A 6 -9.95 -30.75 10.54
C TYR A 6 -10.72 -29.46 10.30
N LEU A 7 -10.03 -28.34 10.49
CA LEU A 7 -10.49 -27.01 10.07
C LEU A 7 -10.78 -27.10 8.57
N LYS A 8 -12.08 -27.18 8.27
CA LYS A 8 -12.64 -27.09 6.93
C LYS A 8 -12.17 -25.77 6.35
N ALA A 9 -11.22 -25.85 5.42
CA ALA A 9 -10.83 -24.72 4.59
C ALA A 9 -12.11 -24.10 4.04
N LEU A 10 -12.34 -22.81 4.35
CA LEU A 10 -13.40 -22.03 3.73
C LEU A 10 -12.98 -21.81 2.27
N GLN A 11 -13.34 -22.79 1.45
CA GLN A 11 -13.08 -22.80 0.03
C GLN A 11 -14.18 -21.99 -0.66
N VAL A 12 -13.91 -20.71 -0.85
CA VAL A 12 -14.65 -19.86 -1.78
C VAL A 12 -13.69 -19.56 -2.93
N GLY A 13 -13.83 -20.30 -4.04
CA GLY A 13 -13.13 -20.04 -5.30
C GLY A 13 -11.68 -20.55 -5.39
N GLY A 14 -11.50 -21.87 -5.57
CA GLY A 14 -10.44 -22.46 -6.40
C GLY A 14 -8.94 -22.31 -6.06
N ALA A 15 -8.51 -21.32 -5.27
CA ALA A 15 -7.12 -21.11 -4.91
C ALA A 15 -6.96 -21.10 -3.39
N SER A 16 -6.33 -22.14 -2.85
CA SER A 16 -5.85 -22.13 -1.46
C SER A 16 -4.56 -21.33 -1.41
N LEU A 17 -4.65 -20.05 -1.02
CA LEU A 17 -3.47 -19.26 -0.71
C LEU A 17 -2.76 -19.86 0.51
N THR A 18 -1.45 -20.00 0.41
CA THR A 18 -0.61 -20.37 1.54
C THR A 18 -0.62 -19.27 2.61
N VAL A 19 -0.32 -19.63 3.87
CA VAL A 19 -0.21 -18.65 4.97
C VAL A 19 0.80 -17.54 4.63
N GLN A 20 1.88 -17.88 3.93
CA GLN A 20 2.92 -16.94 3.50
C GLN A 20 2.38 -15.93 2.48
N GLU A 21 1.57 -16.38 1.51
CA GLU A 21 0.92 -15.49 0.54
C GLU A 21 -0.14 -14.59 1.19
N GLN A 22 -0.91 -15.11 2.16
CA GLN A 22 -1.86 -14.29 2.91
C GLN A 22 -1.16 -13.19 3.70
N GLN A 23 -0.03 -13.51 4.34
CA GLN A 23 0.77 -12.53 5.08
C GLN A 23 1.38 -11.48 4.15
N SER A 24 1.86 -11.86 2.97
CA SER A 24 2.43 -10.90 2.02
C SER A 24 1.37 -9.94 1.47
N ILE A 25 0.17 -10.44 1.14
CA ILE A 25 -0.97 -9.60 0.71
C ILE A 25 -1.38 -8.64 1.81
N ALA A 26 -1.51 -9.12 3.05
CA ALA A 26 -1.84 -8.28 4.20
C ALA A 26 -0.81 -7.17 4.42
N SER A 27 0.48 -7.49 4.31
CA SER A 27 1.57 -6.49 4.38
C SER A 27 1.39 -5.42 3.30
N ARG A 28 1.18 -5.82 2.05
CA ARG A 28 1.01 -4.87 0.93
C ARG A 28 -0.23 -4.00 1.09
N TYR A 29 -1.31 -4.56 1.60
CA TYR A 29 -2.51 -3.79 1.90
C TYR A 29 -2.25 -2.76 3.01
N SER A 30 -1.55 -3.14 4.08
CA SER A 30 -1.19 -2.22 5.16
C SER A 30 -0.27 -1.08 4.70
N GLU A 31 0.68 -1.36 3.80
CA GLU A 31 1.56 -0.35 3.21
C GLU A 31 0.77 0.65 2.34
N TYR A 32 -0.20 0.15 1.58
CA TYR A 32 -1.12 0.99 0.80
C TYR A 32 -2.00 1.86 1.70
N GLU A 33 -2.59 1.31 2.75
CA GLU A 33 -3.39 2.06 3.72
C GLU A 33 -2.57 3.17 4.40
N GLN A 34 -1.34 2.84 4.83
CA GLN A 34 -0.43 3.80 5.43
C GLN A 34 -0.12 4.96 4.49
N LEU A 35 0.25 4.66 3.24
CA LEU A 35 0.59 5.69 2.26
C LEU A 35 -0.63 6.56 1.92
N THR A 36 -1.80 5.95 1.78
CA THR A 36 -3.06 6.66 1.48
C THR A 36 -3.45 7.60 2.62
N ALA A 37 -3.45 7.10 3.86
CA ALA A 37 -3.75 7.90 5.03
C ALA A 37 -2.80 9.11 5.14
N ARG A 38 -1.49 8.87 4.96
CA ARG A 38 -0.52 9.96 5.03
C ARG A 38 -0.68 10.98 3.90
N ALA A 39 -1.03 10.55 2.70
CA ALA A 39 -1.32 11.47 1.61
C ALA A 39 -2.56 12.34 1.93
N VAL A 40 -3.60 11.78 2.56
CA VAL A 40 -4.76 12.56 3.02
C VAL A 40 -4.36 13.60 4.06
N ASP A 41 -3.50 13.25 5.02
CA ASP A 41 -3.01 14.21 6.02
C ASP A 41 -2.27 15.40 5.38
N VAL A 42 -1.47 15.13 4.34
CA VAL A 42 -0.65 16.17 3.67
C VAL A 42 -1.48 17.03 2.72
N PHE A 43 -2.41 16.43 1.96
CA PHE A 43 -3.19 17.16 0.94
C PHE A 43 -4.57 17.63 1.43
N GLY A 44 -5.01 17.18 2.61
CA GLY A 44 -6.26 17.61 3.25
C GLY A 44 -7.54 17.00 2.68
N SER A 45 -7.46 16.12 1.67
CA SER A 45 -8.63 15.40 1.16
C SER A 45 -8.25 14.11 0.45
N GLU A 46 -9.19 13.15 0.44
CA GLU A 46 -9.08 11.90 -0.32
C GLU A 46 -8.92 12.14 -1.82
N LEU A 47 -9.59 13.15 -2.36
CA LEU A 47 -9.52 13.47 -3.79
C LEU A 47 -8.12 13.91 -4.20
N GLU A 48 -7.51 14.83 -3.45
CA GLU A 48 -6.15 15.30 -3.74
C GLU A 48 -5.11 14.22 -3.46
N ALA A 49 -5.30 13.42 -2.40
CA ALA A 49 -4.46 12.25 -2.15
C ALA A 49 -4.52 11.25 -3.31
N ALA A 50 -5.72 10.89 -3.79
CA ALA A 50 -5.90 9.99 -4.92
C ALA A 50 -5.29 10.55 -6.21
N ARG A 51 -5.40 11.86 -6.47
CA ARG A 51 -4.72 12.52 -7.59
C ARG A 51 -3.21 12.36 -7.48
N TRP A 52 -2.63 12.70 -6.33
CA TRP A 52 -1.19 12.57 -6.15
C TRP A 52 -0.70 11.12 -6.33
N LEU A 53 -1.37 10.15 -5.69
CA LEU A 53 -1.06 8.72 -5.78
C LEU A 53 -1.12 8.16 -7.21
N SER A 54 -1.95 8.74 -8.06
CA SER A 54 -2.18 8.31 -9.44
C SER A 54 -1.43 9.14 -10.50
N THR A 55 -0.74 10.21 -10.09
CA THR A 55 -0.05 11.13 -11.01
C THR A 55 1.42 10.75 -11.16
N GLN A 56 1.91 10.74 -12.41
CA GLN A 56 3.34 10.55 -12.66
C GLN A 56 4.12 11.77 -12.18
N SER A 57 5.25 11.54 -11.52
CA SER A 57 6.10 12.64 -11.03
C SER A 57 7.59 12.36 -11.27
N GLN A 58 8.36 13.43 -11.43
CA GLN A 58 9.82 13.36 -11.58
C GLN A 58 10.49 12.81 -10.32
N ASP A 59 9.91 13.06 -9.14
CA ASP A 59 10.35 12.48 -7.87
C ASP A 59 10.38 10.95 -7.94
N PHE A 60 9.49 10.35 -8.73
CA PHE A 60 9.38 8.90 -8.90
C PHE A 60 9.93 8.43 -10.25
N ALA A 61 10.83 9.20 -10.87
CA ALA A 61 11.43 8.91 -12.17
C ALA A 61 10.37 8.63 -13.27
N GLY A 62 9.28 9.39 -13.26
CA GLY A 62 8.17 9.26 -14.22
C GLY A 62 7.13 8.18 -13.87
N ARG A 63 7.29 7.47 -12.74
CA ARG A 63 6.26 6.59 -12.19
C ARG A 63 5.25 7.38 -11.35
N THR A 64 4.13 6.73 -11.03
CA THR A 64 3.23 7.21 -9.98
C THR A 64 3.72 6.75 -8.59
N PRO A 65 3.34 7.44 -7.50
CA PRO A 65 3.63 6.97 -6.15
C PRO A 65 3.14 5.55 -5.87
N LEU A 66 1.99 5.14 -6.43
CA LEU A 66 1.48 3.77 -6.29
C LEU A 66 2.32 2.73 -7.02
N GLN A 67 2.83 3.05 -8.21
CA GLN A 67 3.75 2.17 -8.92
C GLN A 67 5.06 2.02 -8.14
N ASP A 68 5.52 3.09 -7.51
CA ASP A 68 6.72 3.10 -6.69
C ASP A 68 6.55 2.26 -5.41
N LEU A 69 5.42 2.41 -4.72
CA LEU A 69 5.03 1.58 -3.58
C LEU A 69 5.13 0.08 -3.90
N ILE A 70 4.59 -0.34 -5.05
CA ILE A 70 4.60 -1.75 -5.47
C ILE A 70 6.03 -2.25 -5.72
N GLN A 71 6.91 -1.41 -6.28
CA GLN A 71 8.26 -1.80 -6.63
C GLN A 71 9.21 -1.84 -5.43
N GLN A 72 9.14 -0.84 -4.54
CA GLN A 72 10.17 -0.61 -3.53
C GLN A 72 9.63 -0.40 -2.11
N GLY A 73 8.30 -0.46 -1.91
CA GLY A 73 7.68 -0.24 -0.61
C GLY A 73 7.41 1.24 -0.30
N PRO A 74 6.86 1.54 0.89
CA PRO A 74 6.27 2.85 1.18
C PRO A 74 7.30 3.93 1.52
N ASP A 75 8.49 3.57 1.98
CA ASP A 75 9.45 4.49 2.62
C ASP A 75 9.80 5.70 1.73
N TYR A 76 10.04 5.46 0.44
CA TYR A 76 10.40 6.53 -0.49
C TYR A 76 9.24 7.51 -0.69
N ALA A 77 8.04 7.00 -0.95
CA ALA A 77 6.84 7.81 -1.15
C ALA A 77 6.45 8.57 0.13
N LEU A 78 6.59 7.96 1.31
CA LEU A 78 6.41 8.63 2.60
C LEU A 78 7.44 9.75 2.81
N GLY A 79 8.69 9.52 2.41
CA GLY A 79 9.73 10.55 2.43
C GLY A 79 9.42 11.73 1.51
N VAL A 80 8.83 11.47 0.33
CA VAL A 80 8.36 12.52 -0.58
C VAL A 80 7.25 13.34 0.06
N LEU A 81 6.25 12.69 0.66
CA LEU A 81 5.16 13.37 1.38
C LEU A 81 5.67 14.25 2.53
N GLY A 82 6.66 13.79 3.30
CA GLY A 82 7.29 14.59 4.34
C GLY A 82 7.96 15.86 3.81
N ARG A 83 8.60 15.81 2.64
CA ARG A 83 9.17 17.01 2.00
C ARG A 83 8.10 17.98 1.52
N ILE A 84 7.01 17.47 0.93
CA ILE A 84 5.88 18.27 0.48
C ILE A 84 5.25 19.02 1.66
N GLU A 85 5.01 18.33 2.78
CA GLU A 85 4.46 18.94 4.01
C GLU A 85 5.32 20.10 4.53
N HIS A 86 6.64 20.00 4.40
CA HIS A 86 7.58 21.03 4.80
C HIS A 86 7.91 22.07 3.70
N GLY A 87 7.28 21.98 2.52
CA GLY A 87 7.50 22.91 1.41
C GLY A 87 8.87 22.81 0.74
N VAL A 88 9.49 21.62 0.77
CA VAL A 88 10.80 21.36 0.15
C VAL A 88 10.60 20.78 -1.26
N PHE A 89 11.02 21.53 -2.29
CA PHE A 89 10.95 21.15 -3.71
C PHE A 89 12.37 21.14 -4.32
N PHE A 90 12.63 20.25 -5.30
CA PHE A 90 13.92 20.11 -6.00
C PHE A 90 13.72 20.05 -7.52
#